data_AF-A0A6F9CVW9-F1
#
_entry.id   AF-A0A6F9CVW9-F1
#
_cell.length_a   1.000
_cell.length_b   1.000
_cell.length_c   1.000
_cell.angle_alpha   90.00
_cell.angle_beta   90.00
_cell.angle_gamma   90.00
#
_symmetry.space_group_name_H-M   'P 1'
#
loop_
_entity.id
_entity.type
_entity.pdbx_description
1 polymer ?
#
loop_
_entity_poly.entity_id
_entity_poly.type
_entity_poly.pdbx_seq_one_letter_code
_entity_poly.pdbx_strand_id
1 'polypeptide(L)'
;MYQMMDQGFVGLIFSCFIEDKNTKTGRVLYTCFQSVQAQKGSEYERIESQFMWFRTRPLGKCALNQQWSSQESLPGEQDTYRKIHSLTHLDPITRYTMAQNLCSQMSAVSGPLLQWLEDRLEQNRQSVIELQLEKERLTQELAT
;
A
#
# COMPACT_ATOMS: atom_id res chain seq x y z
N MET A 1 6.97 -2.90 -23.61
CA MET A 1 5.81 -3.78 -23.85
C MET A 1 4.49 -3.12 -23.44
N TYR A 2 4.28 -2.71 -22.18
CA TYR A 2 3.02 -2.04 -21.78
C TYR A 2 2.69 -0.79 -22.60
N GLN A 3 3.71 0.01 -22.95
CA GLN A 3 3.52 1.16 -23.83
C GLN A 3 3.12 0.81 -25.28
N MET A 4 3.30 -0.45 -25.72
CA MET A 4 2.78 -0.89 -27.01
C MET A 4 1.26 -1.13 -26.98
N MET A 5 0.71 -1.39 -25.78
CA MET A 5 -0.74 -1.53 -25.58
C MET A 5 -1.39 -0.16 -25.31
N ASP A 6 -0.74 0.68 -24.52
CA ASP A 6 -1.18 2.04 -24.20
C ASP A 6 0.03 2.98 -24.11
N GLN A 7 0.16 3.89 -25.07
CA GLN A 7 1.26 4.86 -25.12
C GLN A 7 1.32 5.77 -23.89
N GLY A 8 0.19 5.98 -23.20
CA GLY A 8 0.10 6.77 -21.97
C GLY A 8 0.57 6.03 -20.72
N PHE A 9 0.93 4.75 -20.81
CA PHE A 9 1.36 3.96 -19.67
C PHE A 9 2.66 4.51 -19.06
N VAL A 10 2.67 4.66 -17.74
CA VAL A 10 3.83 5.10 -16.93
C VAL A 10 4.19 4.03 -15.90
N GLY A 11 5.48 3.86 -15.65
CA GLY A 11 6.00 3.00 -14.60
C GLY A 11 6.29 3.78 -13.32
N LEU A 12 5.87 3.25 -12.17
CA LEU A 12 6.27 3.74 -10.85
C LEU A 12 7.10 2.67 -10.14
N ILE A 13 8.23 3.05 -9.56
CA ILE A 13 9.06 2.18 -8.72
C ILE A 13 9.17 2.81 -7.35
N PHE A 14 8.92 2.00 -6.31
CA PHE A 14 9.17 2.35 -4.92
C PHE A 14 10.33 1.51 -4.41
N SER A 15 11.36 2.18 -3.88
CA SER A 15 12.46 1.55 -3.18
C SER A 15 12.29 1.78 -1.70
N CYS A 16 11.95 0.70 -0.99
CA CYS A 16 11.69 0.69 0.44
C CYS A 16 12.87 0.08 1.20
N PHE A 17 12.95 0.33 2.51
CA PHE A 17 13.97 -0.25 3.41
C PHE A 17 15.42 0.11 3.05
N ILE A 18 15.65 1.31 2.47
CA ILE A 18 17.01 1.82 2.29
C ILE A 18 17.48 2.36 3.64
N GLU A 19 18.54 1.79 4.18
CA GLU A 19 19.13 2.26 5.43
C GLU A 19 20.61 2.57 5.22
N ASP A 20 21.01 3.79 5.53
CA ASP A 20 22.43 4.15 5.61
C ASP A 20 22.97 3.75 6.98
N LYS A 21 23.82 2.72 7.01
CA LYS A 21 24.39 2.16 8.25
C LYS A 21 25.20 3.18 9.07
N ASN A 22 25.81 4.17 8.41
CA ASN A 22 26.64 5.16 9.09
C ASN A 22 25.80 6.23 9.78
N THR A 23 24.68 6.63 9.16
CA THR A 23 23.79 7.69 9.68
C THR A 23 22.55 7.13 10.40
N LYS A 24 22.32 5.81 10.33
CA LYS A 24 21.10 5.12 10.80
C LYS A 24 19.82 5.77 10.26
N THR A 25 19.90 6.32 9.05
CA THR A 25 18.79 7.02 8.41
C THR A 25 18.09 6.10 7.43
N GLY A 26 16.81 5.82 7.68
CA GLY A 26 15.93 5.13 6.76
C GLY A 26 15.44 6.07 5.65
N ARG A 27 15.38 5.57 4.42
CA ARG A 27 14.88 6.29 3.24
C ARG A 27 13.88 5.42 2.47
N VAL A 28 12.87 6.08 1.94
CA VAL A 28 11.96 5.53 0.94
C VAL A 28 12.07 6.42 -0.28
N LEU A 29 12.43 5.84 -1.41
CA LEU A 29 12.60 6.55 -2.68
C LEU A 29 11.52 6.09 -3.66
N TYR A 30 11.11 6.98 -4.54
CA TYR A 30 10.23 6.62 -5.64
C TYR A 30 10.70 7.29 -6.92
N THR A 31 10.35 6.70 -8.05
CA THR A 31 10.60 7.28 -9.36
C THR A 31 9.49 6.93 -10.35
N CYS A 32 9.20 7.85 -11.25
CA CYS A 32 8.26 7.70 -12.34
C CYS A 32 9.02 7.73 -13.66
N PHE A 33 8.71 6.81 -14.56
CA PHE A 33 9.44 6.70 -15.82
C PHE A 33 8.58 6.14 -16.95
N GLN A 34 9.05 6.40 -18.16
CA GLN A 34 8.58 5.75 -19.38
C GLN A 34 9.78 5.18 -20.14
N SER A 35 9.49 4.32 -21.11
CA SER A 35 10.47 3.85 -22.07
C SER A 35 10.27 4.54 -23.42
N VAL A 36 11.37 4.94 -24.05
CA VAL A 36 11.41 5.55 -25.39
C VAL A 36 12.33 4.75 -26.28
N GLN A 37 12.03 4.66 -27.58
CA GLN A 37 12.88 3.93 -28.51
C GLN A 37 14.22 4.66 -28.69
N ALA A 38 15.32 3.93 -28.56
CA ALA A 38 16.67 4.48 -28.74
C ALA A 38 16.87 4.98 -30.17
N GLN A 39 17.65 6.05 -30.35
CA GLN A 39 17.89 6.66 -31.67
C GLN A 39 18.66 5.75 -32.64
N LYS A 40 19.38 4.74 -32.13
CA LYS A 40 20.19 3.81 -32.92
C LYS A 40 20.00 2.37 -32.44
N GLY A 41 18.85 1.78 -32.74
CA GLY A 41 18.62 0.34 -32.50
C GLY A 41 17.15 -0.01 -32.27
N SER A 42 16.92 -1.27 -31.93
CA SER A 42 15.63 -1.81 -31.47
C SER A 42 15.48 -1.79 -29.94
N GLU A 43 16.42 -1.16 -29.23
CA GLU A 43 16.42 -1.07 -27.77
C GLU A 43 15.59 0.12 -27.26
N TYR A 44 15.17 0.03 -26.00
CA TYR A 44 14.39 1.04 -25.32
C TYR A 44 15.20 1.67 -24.19
N GLU A 45 15.21 2.98 -24.13
CA GLU A 45 15.86 3.76 -23.08
C GLU A 45 14.83 4.27 -22.06
N ARG A 46 15.26 4.40 -20.81
CA ARG A 46 14.43 4.94 -19.73
C ARG A 46 14.49 6.46 -19.74
N ILE A 47 13.32 7.10 -19.76
CA ILE A 47 13.18 8.54 -19.53
C ILE A 47 12.42 8.79 -18.22
N GLU A 48 12.89 9.72 -17.42
CA GLU A 48 12.19 10.11 -16.20
C GLU A 48 11.00 11.00 -16.51
N SER A 49 9.85 10.66 -15.93
CA SER A 49 8.61 11.42 -16.07
C SER A 49 8.37 12.19 -14.79
N GLN A 50 7.91 13.44 -14.90
CA GLN A 50 7.54 14.22 -13.73
C GLN A 50 6.33 13.60 -13.03
N PHE A 51 6.38 13.54 -11.71
CA PHE A 51 5.34 12.99 -10.87
C PHE A 51 5.10 13.90 -9.67
N MET A 52 3.84 14.23 -9.42
CA MET A 52 3.44 15.14 -8.34
C MET A 52 2.40 14.47 -7.45
N TRP A 53 2.60 14.60 -6.14
CA TRP A 53 1.62 14.17 -5.15
C TRP A 53 0.54 15.23 -4.96
N PHE A 54 -0.71 14.83 -5.16
CA PHE A 54 -1.84 15.63 -4.72
C PHE A 54 -2.25 15.21 -3.31
N ARG A 55 -2.39 16.19 -2.42
CA ARG A 55 -2.90 15.93 -1.07
C ARG A 55 -4.40 15.70 -1.15
N THR A 56 -4.83 14.50 -0.77
CA THR A 56 -6.26 14.17 -0.66
C THR A 56 -6.63 13.96 0.81
N ARG A 57 -7.65 14.70 1.26
CA ARG A 57 -8.38 14.42 2.49
C ARG A 57 -9.87 14.52 2.15
N PRO A 58 -10.72 13.53 2.49
CA PRO A 58 -10.46 12.26 3.19
C PRO A 58 -9.88 11.14 2.30
N LEU A 59 -9.53 9.99 2.90
CA LEU A 59 -9.14 8.80 2.15
C LEU A 59 -10.34 8.26 1.38
N GLY A 60 -10.21 8.10 0.05
CA GLY A 60 -11.31 7.62 -0.79
C GLY A 60 -11.64 6.15 -0.53
N LYS A 61 -12.94 5.80 -0.66
CA LYS A 61 -13.43 4.43 -0.47
C LYS A 61 -12.70 3.40 -1.34
N CYS A 62 -12.39 3.74 -2.59
CA CYS A 62 -11.64 2.86 -3.49
C CYS A 62 -10.24 2.53 -2.95
N ALA A 63 -9.51 3.53 -2.43
CA ALA A 63 -8.18 3.33 -1.87
C ALA A 63 -8.23 2.47 -0.59
N LEU A 64 -9.23 2.72 0.28
CA LEU A 64 -9.45 1.90 1.47
C LEU A 64 -9.77 0.44 1.13
N ASN A 65 -10.67 0.22 0.17
CA ASN A 65 -11.04 -1.11 -0.29
C ASN A 65 -9.84 -1.83 -0.92
N GLN A 66 -9.03 -1.13 -1.73
CA GLN A 66 -7.83 -1.71 -2.33
C GLN A 66 -6.81 -2.15 -1.27
N GLN A 67 -6.65 -1.35 -0.22
CA GLN A 67 -5.76 -1.69 0.90
C GLN A 67 -6.24 -2.95 1.63
N TRP A 68 -7.56 -3.11 1.83
CA TRP A 68 -8.14 -4.32 2.39
C TRP A 68 -7.99 -5.54 1.46
N SER A 69 -8.38 -5.41 0.19
CA SER A 69 -8.26 -6.49 -0.80
C SER A 69 -6.81 -6.95 -1.01
N SER A 70 -5.83 -6.08 -0.79
CA SER A 70 -4.42 -6.45 -0.83
C SER A 70 -4.05 -7.46 0.28
N GLN A 71 -4.71 -7.40 1.43
CA GLN A 71 -4.53 -8.39 2.52
C GLN A 71 -5.15 -9.74 2.19
N GLU A 72 -6.33 -9.74 1.57
CA GLU A 72 -6.97 -10.96 1.10
C GLU A 72 -6.18 -11.64 -0.04
N SER A 73 -5.44 -10.83 -0.82
CA SER A 73 -4.61 -11.30 -1.94
C SER A 73 -3.16 -11.63 -1.56
N LEU A 74 -2.71 -11.31 -0.35
CA LEU A 74 -1.42 -11.78 0.17
C LEU A 74 -1.44 -13.32 0.12
N PRO A 75 -0.36 -13.98 -0.35
CA PRO A 75 -0.40 -15.29 -1.01
C PRO A 75 -1.34 -16.31 -0.36
N GLY A 76 -2.56 -16.39 -0.91
CA GLY A 76 -3.56 -17.43 -0.70
C GLY A 76 -3.46 -18.11 0.65
N GLU A 77 -3.81 -17.44 1.75
CA GLU A 77 -3.83 -18.11 3.06
C GLU A 77 -4.66 -19.39 2.98
N GLN A 78 -5.81 -19.31 2.31
CA GLN A 78 -6.72 -20.44 2.16
C GLN A 78 -6.29 -21.42 1.07
N ASP A 79 -5.73 -20.97 -0.05
CA ASP A 79 -5.28 -21.88 -1.13
C ASP A 79 -3.96 -22.57 -0.79
N THR A 80 -3.05 -21.88 -0.12
CA THR A 80 -1.82 -22.43 0.45
C THR A 80 -2.18 -23.38 1.59
N TYR A 81 -3.07 -22.99 2.51
CA TYR A 81 -3.58 -23.90 3.54
C TYR A 81 -4.27 -25.13 2.94
N ARG A 82 -5.14 -24.96 1.93
CA ARG A 82 -5.77 -26.08 1.20
C ARG A 82 -4.73 -26.97 0.52
N LYS A 83 -3.72 -26.40 -0.12
CA LYS A 83 -2.60 -27.16 -0.71
C LYS A 83 -1.86 -27.93 0.38
N ILE A 84 -1.52 -27.31 1.51
CA ILE A 84 -0.85 -27.97 2.65
C ILE A 84 -1.71 -29.10 3.22
N HIS A 85 -3.00 -28.86 3.37
CA HIS A 85 -3.94 -29.84 3.92
C HIS A 85 -4.24 -30.98 2.93
N SER A 86 -4.11 -30.73 1.62
CA SER A 86 -4.19 -31.76 0.58
C SER A 86 -2.96 -32.67 0.53
N LEU A 87 -1.82 -32.22 1.06
CA LEU A 87 -0.58 -32.99 1.16
C LEU A 87 -0.62 -33.88 2.42
N THR A 88 -1.49 -34.89 2.40
CA THR A 88 -1.72 -35.81 3.52
C THR A 88 -0.50 -36.63 3.92
N HIS A 89 0.49 -36.73 3.03
CA HIS A 89 1.74 -37.46 3.24
C HIS A 89 2.78 -36.69 4.06
N LEU A 90 2.56 -35.39 4.32
CA LEU A 90 3.48 -34.60 5.12
C LEU A 90 3.43 -34.97 6.59
N ASP A 91 4.59 -34.95 7.23
CA ASP A 91 4.68 -35.17 8.66
C ASP A 91 4.03 -34.00 9.44
N PRO A 92 3.56 -34.26 10.67
CA PRO A 92 2.93 -33.24 11.50
C PRO A 92 3.79 -32.01 11.80
N ILE A 93 5.13 -32.14 11.86
CA ILE A 93 6.03 -31.03 12.19
C ILE A 93 6.09 -30.06 11.01
N THR A 94 6.21 -30.58 9.78
CA THR A 94 6.16 -29.77 8.56
C THR A 94 4.83 -29.01 8.45
N ARG A 95 3.70 -29.65 8.76
CA ARG A 95 2.38 -28.97 8.77
C ARG A 95 2.30 -27.86 9.83
N TYR A 96 2.87 -28.07 11.01
CA TYR A 96 2.90 -27.05 12.06
C TYR A 96 3.72 -25.82 11.65
N THR A 97 4.92 -26.02 11.10
CA THR A 97 5.78 -24.90 10.65
C THR A 97 5.11 -24.07 9.54
N MET A 98 4.38 -24.73 8.63
CA MET A 98 3.62 -24.02 7.60
C MET A 98 2.47 -23.19 8.17
N ALA A 99 1.73 -23.71 9.16
CA ALA A 99 0.69 -22.94 9.86
C ALA A 99 1.28 -21.77 10.67
N GLN A 100 2.47 -21.94 11.24
CA GLN A 100 3.18 -20.88 11.96
C GLN A 100 3.55 -19.72 11.03
N ASN A 101 4.07 -20.01 9.83
CA ASN A 101 4.40 -18.99 8.84
C ASN A 101 3.18 -18.16 8.43
N LEU A 102 2.01 -18.80 8.33
CA LEU A 102 0.75 -18.11 8.04
C LEU A 102 0.36 -17.15 9.16
N CYS A 103 0.39 -17.63 10.41
CA CYS A 103 0.10 -16.83 11.59
C CYS A 103 1.06 -15.63 11.73
N SER A 104 2.35 -15.82 11.40
CA SER A 104 3.33 -14.75 11.37
C SER A 104 3.00 -13.67 10.33
N GLN A 105 2.50 -14.03 9.15
CA GLN A 105 2.07 -13.06 8.14
C GLN A 105 0.85 -12.25 8.60
N MET A 106 -0.18 -12.92 9.14
CA MET A 106 -1.34 -12.25 9.73
C MET A 106 -0.93 -11.27 10.84
N SER A 107 -0.01 -11.67 11.71
CA SER A 107 0.49 -10.84 12.79
C SER A 107 1.29 -9.63 12.29
N ALA A 108 2.09 -9.80 11.23
CA ALA A 108 2.92 -8.72 10.69
C ALA A 108 2.15 -7.71 9.84
N VAL A 109 1.03 -8.12 9.23
CA VAL A 109 0.29 -7.28 8.26
C VAL A 109 -1.10 -6.91 8.75
N SER A 110 -1.93 -7.90 9.12
CA SER A 110 -3.34 -7.67 9.46
C SER A 110 -3.50 -6.95 10.80
N GLY A 111 -2.72 -7.34 11.82
CA GLY A 111 -2.72 -6.70 13.14
C GLY A 111 -2.43 -5.19 13.06
N PRO A 112 -1.28 -4.77 12.51
CA PRO A 112 -0.96 -3.35 12.35
C PRO A 112 -1.96 -2.57 11.49
N LEU A 113 -2.52 -3.18 10.43
CA LEU A 113 -3.54 -2.50 9.63
C LEU A 113 -4.81 -2.23 10.45
N LEU A 114 -5.30 -3.23 11.18
CA LEU A 114 -6.52 -3.09 11.97
C LEU A 114 -6.35 -2.00 13.02
N GLN A 115 -5.22 -2.01 13.74
CA GLN A 115 -4.89 -0.97 14.71
C GLN A 115 -4.88 0.43 14.06
N TRP A 116 -4.23 0.57 12.90
CA TRP A 116 -4.19 1.84 12.18
C TRP A 116 -5.58 2.32 11.75
N LEU A 117 -6.49 1.40 11.36
CA LEU A 117 -7.86 1.74 11.00
C LEU A 117 -8.67 2.22 12.22
N GLU A 118 -8.50 1.57 13.37
CA GLU A 118 -9.14 1.96 14.63
C GLU A 118 -8.65 3.34 15.09
N ASP A 119 -7.33 3.56 15.11
CA ASP A 119 -6.73 4.84 15.49
C ASP A 119 -7.22 5.97 14.56
N ARG A 120 -7.28 5.69 13.25
CA ARG A 120 -7.77 6.66 12.25
C ARG A 120 -9.26 6.97 12.43
N LEU A 121 -10.08 5.97 12.78
CA LEU A 121 -11.50 6.19 13.05
C LEU A 121 -11.67 7.15 14.23
N GLU A 122 -10.90 6.95 15.30
CA GLU A 122 -10.96 7.82 16.47
C GLU A 122 -10.48 9.24 16.17
N GLN A 123 -9.38 9.38 15.43
CA GLN A 123 -8.92 10.69 14.93
C GLN A 123 -10.00 11.41 14.10
N ASN A 124 -10.68 10.69 13.21
CA ASN A 124 -11.74 11.28 12.39
C ASN A 124 -12.92 11.74 13.25
N ARG A 125 -13.31 10.98 14.28
CA ARG A 125 -14.37 11.40 15.23
C ARG A 125 -14.01 12.70 15.92
N GLN A 126 -12.78 12.81 16.41
CA GLN A 126 -12.29 14.03 17.05
C GLN A 126 -12.28 15.21 16.07
N SER A 127 -11.76 15.01 14.85
CA SER A 127 -11.76 16.05 13.81
C SER A 127 -13.18 16.50 13.43
N VAL A 128 -14.17 15.60 13.42
CA VAL A 128 -15.56 15.96 13.14
C VAL A 128 -16.11 16.89 14.21
N ILE A 129 -15.84 16.62 15.49
CA ILE A 129 -16.27 17.49 16.60
C ILE A 129 -15.63 18.87 16.46
N GLU A 130 -14.33 18.95 16.22
CA GLU A 130 -13.60 20.20 16.04
C GLU A 130 -14.14 21.04 14.87
N LEU A 131 -14.37 20.40 13.72
CA LEU A 131 -14.90 21.06 12.53
C LEU A 131 -16.36 21.51 12.72
N GLN A 132 -17.15 20.80 13.54
CA GLN A 132 -18.51 21.23 13.88
C GLN A 132 -18.49 22.50 14.74
N LEU A 133 -17.65 22.54 15.77
CA LEU A 133 -17.48 23.71 16.62
C LEU A 133 -16.97 24.92 15.81
N GLU A 134 -15.99 24.71 14.94
CA GLU A 134 -15.47 25.76 14.07
C GLU A 134 -16.53 26.26 13.09
N LYS A 135 -17.33 25.36 12.51
CA LYS A 135 -18.45 25.74 11.64
C LYS A 135 -19.44 26.62 12.38
N GLU A 136 -19.81 26.28 13.62
CA GLU A 136 -20.75 27.08 14.43
C GLU A 136 -20.18 28.47 14.71
N ARG A 137 -18.91 28.57 15.15
CA ARG A 137 -18.21 29.84 15.38
C ARG A 137 -18.22 30.72 14.12
N LEU A 138 -17.79 30.18 12.99
CA LEU A 138 -17.73 30.93 11.73
C LEU A 138 -19.11 31.37 11.24
N THR A 139 -20.14 30.55 11.46
CA THR A 139 -21.52 30.90 11.09
C THR A 139 -22.05 32.06 11.94
N GLN A 140 -21.69 32.13 13.22
CA GLN A 140 -22.03 33.25 14.09
C GLN A 140 -21.30 34.53 13.65
N GLU A 141 -19.99 34.44 13.37
CA GLU A 141 -19.20 35.58 12.87
C GLU A 141 -19.77 36.16 11.57
N LEU A 142 -20.18 35.29 10.63
CA LEU A 142 -20.80 35.70 9.37
C LEU A 142 -22.21 36.31 9.51
N ALA A 143 -22.91 36.02 10.62
CA ALA A 143 -24.24 36.57 10.88
C ALA A 143 -24.21 37.93 11.60
N THR A 144 -23.01 38.43 11.95
CA THR A 144 -22.78 39.72 12.62
C THR A 144 -22.32 40.76 11.60
#